data_AF-A0ABD1S3Z9-F1
#
_entry.id   AF-A0ABD1S3Z9-F1
#
_cell.length_a   1.000
_cell.length_b   1.000
_cell.length_c   1.000
_cell.angle_alpha   90.00
_cell.angle_beta   90.00
_cell.angle_gamma   90.00
#
_symmetry.space_group_name_H-M   'P 1'
#
loop_
_entity.id
_entity.type
_entity.pdbx_description
1 polymer ?
#
loop_
_entity_poly.entity_id
_entity_poly.type
_entity_poly.pdbx_seq_one_letter_code
_entity_poly.pdbx_strand_id
1 'polypeptide(L)'
;MALKAHLKRGVNKKERVANDVETEKIIFEDVPEGFPMQISSVVQNRGSIPLFWLQKTSRLNLKPGIILSKRDQHYGVTRLHFENLVERYGKPVVTNENKPRESILLTEFANAIELINKDLSEKNCLKFLHLDLHRHSQSKATNVLLLLGKAATFALTLIGFFYCQVTPDLQSEGFPKCPCFE
;
A
#
# COMPACT_ATOMS: atom_id res chain seq x y z
N MET A 1 14.97 4.46 -31.42
CA MET A 1 14.16 3.40 -30.76
C MET A 1 14.06 3.68 -29.27
N ALA A 2 13.01 4.33 -28.78
CA ALA A 2 12.83 4.60 -27.35
C ALA A 2 11.35 4.79 -26.98
N LEU A 3 10.52 3.74 -27.14
CA LEU A 3 9.10 3.75 -26.75
C LEU A 3 8.67 2.35 -26.29
N LYS A 4 9.22 1.80 -25.19
CA LYS A 4 8.73 0.52 -24.64
C LYS A 4 8.55 0.44 -23.12
N ALA A 5 8.94 1.47 -22.35
CA ALA A 5 8.75 1.49 -20.90
C ALA A 5 7.43 2.14 -20.44
N HIS A 6 6.87 3.09 -21.20
CA HIS A 6 5.76 3.94 -20.73
C HIS A 6 4.33 3.39 -20.98
N LEU A 7 4.18 2.14 -21.41
CA LEU A 7 2.88 1.59 -21.85
C LEU A 7 2.39 0.37 -21.03
N LYS A 8 3.17 -0.07 -20.05
CA LYS A 8 2.82 -1.24 -19.23
C LYS A 8 2.43 -0.77 -17.84
N ARG A 9 1.21 -1.12 -17.42
CA ARG A 9 0.75 -1.01 -16.04
C ARG A 9 0.93 -2.36 -15.35
N GLY A 10 0.65 -2.40 -14.05
CA GLY A 10 0.73 -3.62 -13.26
C GLY A 10 2.15 -4.10 -12.99
N VAL A 11 2.30 -5.39 -12.73
CA VAL A 11 3.58 -6.02 -12.32
C VAL A 11 4.41 -6.46 -13.53
N ASN A 12 5.74 -6.38 -13.40
CA ASN A 12 6.68 -6.91 -14.38
C ASN A 12 7.32 -8.23 -13.93
N LYS A 13 8.14 -8.86 -14.78
CA LYS A 13 8.83 -10.12 -14.45
C LYS A 13 9.87 -10.03 -13.32
N LYS A 14 10.20 -8.81 -12.89
CA LYS A 14 11.11 -8.53 -11.76
C LYS A 14 10.31 -8.12 -10.51
N GLU A 15 9.01 -8.46 -10.46
CA GLU A 15 8.15 -8.29 -9.28
C GLU A 15 7.88 -6.82 -8.90
N ARG A 16 8.24 -5.88 -9.78
CA ARG A 16 8.02 -4.45 -9.57
C ARG A 16 6.75 -4.00 -10.27
N VAL A 17 5.93 -3.23 -9.57
CA VAL A 17 4.74 -2.60 -10.12
C VAL A 17 5.07 -1.24 -10.74
N ALA A 18 4.32 -0.88 -11.77
CA ALA A 18 4.37 0.49 -12.30
C ALA A 18 3.77 1.49 -11.30
N ASN A 19 4.21 2.74 -11.35
CA ASN A 19 3.74 3.83 -10.48
C ASN A 19 3.88 3.53 -8.97
N ASP A 20 4.91 2.78 -8.57
CA ASP A 20 5.24 2.54 -7.16
C ASP A 20 5.75 3.83 -6.52
N VAL A 21 5.05 4.29 -5.49
CA VAL A 21 5.34 5.51 -4.73
C VAL A 21 5.21 5.19 -3.25
N GLU A 22 6.27 5.48 -2.52
CA GLU A 22 6.28 5.47 -1.05
C GLU A 22 5.99 6.90 -0.56
N THR A 23 5.15 7.03 0.45
CA THR A 23 4.86 8.31 1.10
C THR A 23 4.95 8.13 2.60
N GLU A 24 5.88 8.85 3.22
CA GLU A 24 6.08 8.86 4.66
C GLU A 24 5.50 10.14 5.26
N LYS A 25 4.77 9.99 6.37
CA LYS A 25 4.28 11.10 7.18
C LYS A 25 4.93 11.05 8.54
N ILE A 26 5.75 12.05 8.82
CA ILE A 26 6.45 12.20 10.10
C ILE A 26 5.76 13.31 10.89
N ILE A 27 5.49 13.02 12.16
CA ILE A 27 4.95 13.96 13.14
C ILE A 27 5.94 14.00 14.29
N PHE A 28 6.29 15.20 14.74
CA PHE A 28 7.09 15.38 15.94
C PHE A 28 6.49 16.45 16.83
N GLU A 29 6.70 16.31 18.13
CA GLU A 29 6.26 17.28 19.12
C GLU A 29 7.25 18.45 19.19
N ASP A 30 6.72 19.68 19.20
CA ASP A 30 7.51 20.88 19.45
C ASP A 30 7.71 21.03 20.96
N VAL A 31 8.85 20.54 21.45
CA VAL A 31 9.20 20.52 22.88
C VAL A 31 10.25 21.59 23.21
N PRO A 32 10.22 22.16 24.43
CA PRO A 32 11.27 23.09 24.85
C PRO A 32 12.66 22.44 24.84
N GLU A 33 13.69 23.27 24.69
CA GLU A 33 15.08 22.82 24.72
C GLU A 33 15.39 22.03 26.00
N GLY A 34 16.07 20.89 25.86
CA GLY A 34 16.40 20.00 26.97
C GLY A 34 15.34 18.95 27.31
N PHE A 35 14.13 19.02 26.72
CA PHE A 35 13.12 17.97 26.87
C PHE A 35 13.22 16.93 25.75
N PRO A 36 12.86 15.66 26.02
CA PRO A 36 12.86 14.64 24.97
C PRO A 36 11.80 14.94 23.90
N MET A 37 12.20 14.91 22.64
CA MET A 37 11.32 15.05 21.49
C MET A 37 10.68 13.71 21.16
N GLN A 38 9.38 13.69 20.93
CA GLN A 38 8.66 12.51 20.44
C GLN A 38 8.52 12.59 18.93
N ILE A 39 8.86 11.52 18.22
CA ILE A 39 8.76 11.42 16.77
C ILE A 39 7.97 10.16 16.42
N SER A 40 6.96 10.33 15.58
CA SER A 40 6.18 9.23 15.02
C SER A 40 6.20 9.28 13.50
N SER A 41 6.19 8.13 12.84
CA SER A 41 6.13 8.07 11.38
C SER A 41 5.24 6.94 10.87
N VAL A 42 4.52 7.20 9.77
CA VAL A 42 3.72 6.21 9.04
C VAL A 42 4.10 6.25 7.56
N VAL A 43 4.40 5.07 7.02
CA VAL A 43 4.68 4.87 5.59
C VAL A 43 3.45 4.29 4.89
N GLN A 44 3.12 4.84 3.72
CA GLN A 44 2.06 4.33 2.85
C GLN A 44 2.60 4.11 1.43
N ASN A 45 2.36 2.92 0.87
CA ASN A 45 2.71 2.62 -0.50
C ASN A 45 1.50 2.72 -1.42
N ARG A 46 1.72 3.31 -2.60
CA ARG A 46 0.76 3.37 -3.69
C ARG A 46 1.42 2.86 -4.95
N GLY A 47 0.87 1.81 -5.53
CA GLY A 47 1.34 1.23 -6.79
C GLY A 47 0.20 0.92 -7.76
N SER A 48 0.54 0.44 -8.96
CA SER A 48 -0.42 -0.24 -9.81
C SER A 48 -0.78 -1.60 -9.21
N ILE A 49 -2.01 -2.09 -9.45
CA ILE A 49 -2.44 -3.42 -9.03
C ILE A 49 -1.43 -4.47 -9.54
N PRO A 50 -0.89 -5.35 -8.69
CA PRO A 50 0.23 -6.25 -9.00
C PRO A 50 -0.18 -7.46 -9.85
N LEU A 51 -0.94 -7.23 -10.91
CA LEU A 51 -1.32 -8.21 -11.93
C LEU A 51 -0.63 -7.88 -13.25
N PHE A 52 -0.55 -8.85 -14.16
CA PHE A 52 -0.12 -8.57 -15.53
C PHE A 52 -1.28 -7.95 -16.32
N TRP A 53 -1.27 -6.63 -16.50
CA TRP A 53 -2.31 -5.95 -17.26
C TRP A 53 -1.79 -4.74 -18.03
N LEU A 54 -2.56 -4.32 -19.03
CA LEU A 54 -2.25 -3.15 -19.82
C LEU A 54 -3.50 -2.34 -20.13
N GLN A 55 -3.30 -1.04 -20.31
CA GLN A 55 -4.36 -0.13 -20.69
C GLN A 55 -4.19 0.22 -22.17
N LYS A 56 -5.21 -0.02 -23.00
CA LYS A 56 -5.17 0.26 -24.44
C LYS A 56 -4.95 1.75 -24.67
N THR A 57 -3.78 2.20 -25.10
CA THR A 57 -3.60 3.63 -25.42
C THR A 57 -4.31 3.99 -26.72
N SER A 58 -5.29 4.89 -26.66
CA SER A 58 -5.89 5.52 -27.84
C SER A 58 -6.00 7.02 -27.58
N ARG A 59 -5.50 7.83 -28.52
CA ARG A 59 -5.53 9.31 -28.42
C ARG A 59 -6.95 9.88 -28.46
N LEU A 60 -7.92 9.10 -28.94
CA LEU A 60 -9.32 9.50 -29.09
C LEU A 60 -10.23 8.93 -27.99
N ASN A 61 -9.76 7.94 -27.22
CA ASN A 61 -10.56 7.31 -26.17
C ASN A 61 -10.22 7.91 -24.81
N LEU A 62 -11.09 8.79 -24.31
CA LEU A 62 -11.05 9.34 -22.95
C LEU A 62 -11.10 8.24 -21.88
N LYS A 63 -11.65 7.07 -22.21
CA LYS A 63 -11.68 5.89 -21.35
C LYS A 63 -11.05 4.68 -22.04
N PRO A 64 -9.72 4.56 -22.02
CA PRO A 64 -9.06 3.43 -22.65
C PRO A 64 -9.30 2.15 -21.86
N GLY A 65 -9.65 1.07 -22.58
CA GLY A 65 -10.01 -0.23 -22.00
C GLY A 65 -8.83 -0.95 -21.35
N ILE A 66 -9.14 -1.81 -20.38
CA ILE A 66 -8.18 -2.61 -19.63
C ILE A 66 -8.10 -4.01 -20.26
N ILE A 67 -6.89 -4.54 -20.40
CA ILE A 67 -6.65 -5.92 -20.83
C ILE A 67 -5.85 -6.63 -19.73
N LEU A 68 -6.46 -7.65 -19.13
CA LEU A 68 -5.79 -8.62 -18.28
C LEU A 68 -4.97 -9.60 -19.13
N SER A 69 -3.80 -9.98 -18.64
CA SER A 69 -2.95 -10.97 -19.27
C SER A 69 -2.79 -12.16 -18.33
N LYS A 70 -3.27 -13.33 -18.75
CA LYS A 70 -3.17 -14.59 -17.98
C LYS A 70 -1.76 -15.23 -18.03
N ARG A 71 -0.72 -14.39 -17.97
CA ARG A 71 0.69 -14.84 -18.04
C ARG A 71 1.15 -15.54 -16.76
N ASP A 72 0.43 -15.35 -15.68
CA ASP A 72 0.73 -15.89 -14.37
C ASP A 72 -0.51 -16.59 -13.82
N GLN A 73 -0.64 -17.87 -14.12
CA GLN A 73 -1.84 -18.66 -13.78
C GLN A 73 -1.98 -18.92 -12.28
N HIS A 74 -0.88 -18.85 -11.52
CA HIS A 74 -0.83 -19.13 -10.09
C HIS A 74 -0.44 -17.89 -9.27
N TYR A 75 -0.44 -16.71 -9.88
CA TYR A 75 -0.09 -15.45 -9.24
C TYR A 75 1.30 -15.47 -8.56
N GLY A 76 2.26 -16.22 -9.10
CA GLY A 76 3.60 -16.37 -8.53
C GLY A 76 4.38 -15.04 -8.49
N VAL A 77 4.29 -14.23 -9.54
CA VAL A 77 4.93 -12.90 -9.58
C VAL A 77 4.21 -11.92 -8.66
N THR A 78 2.89 -12.02 -8.56
CA THR A 78 2.09 -11.23 -7.59
C THR A 78 2.47 -11.58 -6.16
N ARG A 79 2.66 -12.87 -5.85
CA ARG A 79 3.13 -13.34 -4.54
C ARG A 79 4.49 -12.76 -4.20
N LEU A 80 5.46 -12.91 -5.09
CA LEU A 80 6.82 -12.39 -4.90
C LEU A 80 6.83 -10.86 -4.70
N HIS A 81 5.95 -10.13 -5.39
CA HIS A 81 5.76 -8.70 -5.12
C HIS A 81 5.37 -8.41 -3.66
N PHE A 82 4.42 -9.18 -3.10
CA PHE A 82 4.04 -9.03 -1.70
C PHE A 82 5.11 -9.52 -0.73
N GLU A 83 5.87 -10.56 -1.07
CA GLU A 83 7.02 -10.99 -0.29
C GLU A 83 8.08 -9.89 -0.21
N ASN A 84 8.33 -9.17 -1.30
CA ASN A 84 9.22 -8.00 -1.30
C ASN A 84 8.69 -6.87 -0.39
N LEU A 85 7.38 -6.60 -0.41
CA LEU A 85 6.78 -5.61 0.49
C LEU A 85 6.90 -6.05 1.96
N VAL A 86 6.70 -7.34 2.24
CA VAL A 86 6.88 -7.91 3.58
C VAL A 86 8.32 -7.80 4.05
N GLU A 87 9.30 -8.03 3.18
CA GLU A 87 10.72 -7.90 3.50
C GLU A 87 11.07 -6.45 3.88
N ARG A 88 10.45 -5.47 3.21
CA ARG A 88 10.72 -4.04 3.44
C ARG A 88 9.98 -3.44 4.63
N TYR A 89 8.73 -3.85 4.88
CA TYR A 89 7.84 -3.18 5.83
C TYR A 89 7.26 -4.09 6.90
N GLY A 90 7.49 -5.40 6.83
CA GLY A 90 6.94 -6.37 7.78
C GLY A 90 5.53 -6.86 7.43
N LYS A 91 4.89 -7.54 8.40
CA LYS A 91 3.56 -8.14 8.27
C LYS A 91 2.60 -7.57 9.31
N PRO A 92 1.29 -7.49 9.02
CA PRO A 92 0.64 -7.84 7.75
C PRO A 92 0.72 -6.72 6.70
N VAL A 93 0.69 -7.07 5.41
CA VAL A 93 0.50 -6.08 4.33
C VAL A 93 -1.00 -5.87 4.13
N VAL A 94 -1.45 -4.62 4.34
CA VAL A 94 -2.83 -4.20 4.14
C VAL A 94 -2.93 -3.42 2.82
N THR A 95 -3.76 -3.90 1.91
CA THR A 95 -4.01 -3.26 0.62
C THR A 95 -5.43 -2.72 0.57
N ASN A 96 -5.62 -1.58 -0.10
CA ASN A 96 -6.94 -0.99 -0.28
C ASN A 96 -7.12 -0.53 -1.73
N GLU A 97 -8.26 -0.85 -2.33
CA GLU A 97 -8.61 -0.40 -3.68
C GLU A 97 -10.03 0.19 -3.73
N ASN A 98 -10.13 1.43 -4.21
CA ASN A 98 -11.37 2.23 -4.16
C ASN A 98 -11.93 2.58 -5.54
N LYS A 99 -11.57 1.86 -6.61
CA LYS A 99 -11.89 2.27 -7.98
C LYS A 99 -12.95 1.38 -8.65
N PRO A 100 -14.23 1.81 -8.71
CA PRO A 100 -15.28 1.04 -9.38
C PRO A 100 -15.01 0.85 -10.89
N ARG A 101 -14.16 1.68 -11.50
CA ARG A 101 -13.80 1.65 -12.92
C ARG A 101 -12.94 0.44 -13.31
N GLU A 102 -12.28 -0.19 -12.34
CA GLU A 102 -11.33 -1.29 -12.56
C GLU A 102 -11.92 -2.64 -12.11
N SER A 103 -13.25 -2.82 -12.18
CA SER A 103 -13.95 -4.01 -11.67
C SER A 103 -13.35 -5.35 -12.11
N ILE A 104 -12.88 -5.44 -13.35
CA ILE A 104 -12.21 -6.64 -13.88
C ILE A 104 -10.86 -6.90 -13.16
N LEU A 105 -10.08 -5.84 -12.88
CA LEU A 105 -8.83 -5.95 -12.13
C LEU A 105 -9.09 -6.25 -10.66
N LEU A 106 -10.10 -5.60 -10.06
CA LEU A 106 -10.54 -5.85 -8.68
C LEU A 106 -10.90 -7.31 -8.47
N THR A 107 -11.71 -7.89 -9.34
CA THR A 107 -12.11 -9.30 -9.25
C THR A 107 -10.90 -10.23 -9.39
N GLU A 108 -10.05 -10.01 -10.39
CA GLU A 108 -8.86 -10.85 -10.58
C GLU A 108 -7.85 -10.69 -9.44
N PHE A 109 -7.73 -9.49 -8.88
CA PHE A 109 -6.84 -9.21 -7.77
C PHE A 109 -7.36 -9.85 -6.49
N ALA A 110 -8.67 -9.85 -6.25
CA ALA A 110 -9.28 -10.57 -5.14
C ALA A 110 -9.01 -12.08 -5.26
N ASN A 111 -9.13 -12.67 -6.45
CA ASN A 111 -8.79 -14.08 -6.70
C ASN A 111 -7.31 -14.36 -6.41
N ALA A 112 -6.41 -13.43 -6.78
CA ALA A 112 -4.98 -13.55 -6.48
C ALA A 112 -4.69 -13.54 -4.98
N ILE A 113 -5.30 -12.60 -4.24
CA ILE A 113 -5.16 -12.50 -2.78
C ILE A 113 -5.70 -13.77 -2.11
N GLU A 114 -6.87 -14.26 -2.52
CA GLU A 114 -7.44 -15.50 -1.98
C GLU A 114 -6.51 -16.69 -2.21
N LEU A 115 -5.99 -16.85 -3.43
CA LEU A 115 -5.08 -17.94 -3.76
C LEU A 115 -3.77 -17.86 -2.98
N ILE A 116 -3.17 -16.67 -2.87
CA ILE A 116 -1.93 -16.46 -2.12
C ILE A 116 -2.14 -16.77 -0.62
N ASN A 117 -3.27 -16.34 -0.07
CA ASN A 117 -3.59 -16.51 1.35
C ASN A 117 -3.85 -17.97 1.75
N LYS A 118 -4.16 -18.88 0.80
CA LYS A 118 -4.32 -20.32 1.11
C LYS A 118 -3.05 -20.95 1.69
N ASP A 119 -1.89 -20.41 1.32
CA ASP A 119 -0.59 -20.91 1.78
C ASP A 119 -0.06 -20.16 3.00
N LEU A 120 -0.81 -19.18 3.53
CA LEU A 120 -0.38 -18.31 4.63
C LEU A 120 -1.23 -18.52 5.88
N SER A 121 -0.60 -18.44 7.05
CA SER A 121 -1.33 -18.42 8.32
C SER A 121 -2.11 -17.12 8.51
N GLU A 122 -3.15 -17.13 9.34
CA GLU A 122 -4.07 -16.00 9.55
C GLU A 122 -3.37 -14.69 9.98
N LYS A 123 -2.25 -14.80 10.71
CA LYS A 123 -1.42 -13.67 11.13
C LYS A 123 -0.58 -13.08 9.98
N ASN A 124 -0.25 -13.90 8.99
CA ASN A 124 0.64 -13.57 7.88
C ASN A 124 -0.10 -13.27 6.58
N CYS A 125 -1.41 -13.51 6.53
CA CYS A 125 -2.19 -13.35 5.32
C CYS A 125 -2.35 -11.87 4.94
N LEU A 126 -2.38 -11.62 3.63
CA LEU A 126 -2.61 -10.31 3.06
C LEU A 126 -4.03 -9.86 3.39
N LYS A 127 -4.16 -8.63 3.90
CA LYS A 127 -5.48 -8.06 4.22
C LYS A 127 -5.90 -7.17 3.06
N PHE A 128 -7.01 -7.52 2.42
CA PHE A 128 -7.60 -6.72 1.34
C PHE A 128 -8.82 -5.97 1.88
N LEU A 129 -8.71 -4.65 1.96
CA LEU A 129 -9.79 -3.75 2.34
C LEU A 129 -10.46 -3.22 1.07
N HIS A 130 -11.77 -3.35 1.01
CA HIS A 130 -12.57 -2.80 -0.08
C HIS A 130 -13.38 -1.60 0.44
N LEU A 131 -12.89 -0.38 0.19
CA LEU A 131 -13.51 0.84 0.67
C LEU A 131 -14.14 1.66 -0.47
N ASP A 132 -15.43 1.45 -0.77
CA ASP A 132 -16.10 2.20 -1.84
C ASP A 132 -16.49 3.63 -1.41
N LEU A 133 -15.51 4.53 -1.41
CA LEU A 133 -15.72 5.93 -1.08
C LEU A 133 -16.69 6.65 -2.03
N HIS A 134 -16.79 6.21 -3.30
CA HIS A 134 -17.64 6.85 -4.29
C HIS A 134 -19.13 6.63 -3.99
N ARG A 135 -19.50 5.42 -3.53
CA ARG A 135 -20.86 5.16 -3.04
C ARG A 135 -21.17 5.96 -1.78
N HIS A 136 -20.20 6.11 -0.88
CA HIS A 136 -20.39 6.83 0.37
C HIS A 136 -20.41 8.36 0.20
N SER A 137 -19.71 8.93 -0.79
CA SER A 137 -19.71 10.38 -1.05
C SER A 137 -21.01 10.88 -1.67
N GLN A 138 -21.81 10.02 -2.30
CA GLN A 138 -23.09 10.37 -2.91
C GLN A 138 -24.27 10.30 -1.93
N SER A 139 -24.09 9.66 -0.77
CA SER A 139 -25.11 9.61 0.28
C SER A 139 -25.03 10.86 1.16
N LYS A 140 -26.11 11.66 1.20
CA LYS A 140 -26.22 12.85 2.05
C LYS A 140 -26.03 12.59 3.55
N ALA A 141 -26.07 11.33 3.99
CA ALA A 141 -26.08 10.93 5.40
C ALA A 141 -24.76 10.33 5.91
N THR A 142 -23.76 10.08 5.06
CA THR A 142 -22.53 9.39 5.49
C THR A 142 -21.36 10.36 5.61
N ASN A 143 -20.83 10.53 6.83
CA ASN A 143 -19.59 11.28 7.04
C ASN A 143 -18.40 10.46 6.51
N VAL A 144 -17.94 10.77 5.29
CA VAL A 144 -16.80 10.11 4.63
C VAL A 144 -15.53 10.18 5.49
N LEU A 145 -15.32 11.27 6.23
CA LEU A 145 -14.17 11.41 7.13
C LEU A 145 -14.24 10.40 8.28
N LEU A 146 -15.42 10.15 8.83
CA LEU A 146 -15.59 9.14 9.88
C LEU A 146 -15.27 7.73 9.36
N LEU A 147 -15.71 7.41 8.14
CA LEU A 147 -15.41 6.12 7.51
C LEU A 147 -13.90 5.96 7.24
N LEU A 148 -13.27 7.01 6.69
CA LEU A 148 -11.82 7.05 6.49
C LEU A 148 -11.06 6.93 7.81
N GLY A 149 -11.52 7.61 8.86
CA GLY A 149 -10.97 7.51 10.20
C GLY A 149 -11.01 6.07 10.72
N LYS A 150 -12.17 5.40 10.62
CA LYS A 150 -12.31 3.99 11.01
C LYS A 150 -11.37 3.07 10.22
N ALA A 151 -11.26 3.26 8.91
CA ALA A 151 -10.37 2.46 8.07
C ALA A 151 -8.89 2.71 8.41
N ALA A 152 -8.52 3.97 8.67
CA ALA A 152 -7.17 4.33 9.09
C ALA A 152 -6.83 3.74 10.47
N THR A 153 -7.72 3.86 11.45
CA THR A 153 -7.55 3.25 12.78
C THR A 153 -7.39 1.74 12.65
N PHE A 154 -8.26 1.07 11.89
CA PHE A 154 -8.15 -0.37 11.66
C PHE A 154 -6.82 -0.77 11.03
N ALA A 155 -6.37 -0.04 10.00
CA ALA A 155 -5.09 -0.31 9.36
C ALA A 155 -3.93 -0.11 10.32
N LEU A 156 -3.88 1.01 11.05
CA LEU A 156 -2.82 1.33 12.01
C LEU A 156 -2.78 0.34 13.18
N THR A 157 -3.93 -0.12 13.69
CA THR A 157 -3.96 -1.17 14.73
C THR A 157 -3.38 -2.50 14.25
N LEU A 158 -3.40 -2.76 12.94
CA LEU A 158 -2.82 -3.99 12.38
C LEU A 158 -1.33 -3.87 12.04
N ILE A 159 -0.91 -2.73 11.48
CA ILE A 159 0.45 -2.55 10.93
C ILE A 159 1.39 -1.77 11.86
N GLY A 160 0.85 -1.10 12.87
CA GLY A 160 1.59 -0.20 13.74
C GLY A 160 2.05 1.08 13.05
N PHE A 161 2.93 1.80 13.73
CA PHE A 161 3.64 2.96 13.19
C PHE A 161 5.00 3.07 13.90
N PHE A 162 5.94 3.79 13.28
CA PHE A 162 7.21 4.05 13.93
C PHE A 162 7.01 5.06 15.05
N TYR A 163 7.61 4.81 16.21
CA TYR A 163 7.67 5.75 17.32
C TYR A 163 9.09 5.75 17.92
N CYS A 164 9.62 6.93 18.20
CA CYS A 164 10.82 7.05 19.02
C CYS A 164 10.80 8.33 19.86
N GLN A 165 11.55 8.28 20.96
CA GLN A 165 11.84 9.41 21.81
C GLN A 165 13.31 9.77 21.65
N VAL A 166 13.58 11.00 21.21
CA VAL A 166 14.92 11.54 21.03
C VAL A 166 15.24 12.43 22.22
N THR A 167 16.09 11.94 23.11
CA THR A 167 16.66 12.78 24.17
C THR A 167 17.72 13.70 23.59
N PRO A 168 17.73 14.99 23.93
CA PRO A 168 18.86 15.85 23.61
C PRO A 168 20.09 15.34 24.36
N ASP A 169 20.96 14.60 23.67
CA ASP A 169 22.19 14.07 24.26
C ASP A 169 23.11 15.24 24.62
N LEU A 170 23.39 15.40 25.92
CA LEU A 170 24.60 16.08 26.39
C LEU A 170 25.79 15.18 26.03
N GLN A 171 26.25 15.25 24.78
CA GLN A 171 27.46 14.60 24.25
C GLN A 171 27.56 13.08 24.46
N SER A 172 27.23 12.29 23.43
CA SER A 172 28.00 11.07 23.14
C SER A 172 27.84 10.66 21.68
N GLU A 173 28.96 10.42 21.00
CA GLU A 173 29.00 9.80 19.69
C GLU A 173 28.38 8.39 19.74
N GLY A 174 27.23 8.21 19.10
CA GLY A 174 26.61 6.90 18.93
C GLY A 174 25.19 7.05 18.40
N PHE A 175 24.89 6.43 17.26
CA PHE A 175 23.54 6.43 16.69
C PHE A 175 22.52 5.95 17.74
N PRO A 176 21.39 6.65 17.92
CA PRO A 176 20.38 6.25 18.89
C PRO A 176 19.87 4.84 18.55
N LYS A 177 19.92 3.95 19.53
CA LYS A 177 19.37 2.59 19.42
C LYS A 177 17.85 2.67 19.30
N CYS A 178 17.31 2.51 18.10
CA CYS A 178 15.92 2.10 17.91
C CYS A 178 15.86 0.57 18.00
N PRO A 179 15.05 0.03 18.93
CA PRO A 179 13.81 -0.58 18.45
C PRO A 179 12.65 -0.42 19.45
N CYS A 180 11.46 -0.11 18.94
CA CYS A 180 10.18 -0.67 19.40
C CYS A 180 9.15 -0.41 18.30
N PHE A 181 8.66 -1.47 17.66
CA PHE A 181 7.37 -1.44 16.98
C PHE A 181 6.33 -1.65 18.08
N GLU A 182 5.48 -0.65 18.32
CA GLU A 182 4.23 -0.83 19.09
C GLU A 182 3.08 -1.22 18.16
#